data_AF-A0A1W2LGW3-F1
#
_entry.id   AF-A0A1W2LGW3-F1
#
_cell.length_a   1.000
_cell.length_b   1.000
_cell.length_c   1.000
_cell.angle_alpha   90.00
_cell.angle_beta   90.00
_cell.angle_gamma   90.00
#
_symmetry.space_group_name_H-M   'P 1'
#
loop_
_entity.id
_entity.type
_entity.pdbx_description
1 polymer ?
#
loop_
_entity_poly.entity_id
_entity_poly.type
_entity_poly.pdbx_seq_one_letter_code
_entity_poly.pdbx_strand_id
1 'polypeptide(L)'
;MSSDEAPPKTSTEWWRVDTATLHARKQELEVLKRQLDAEQNAILAEINSRGIRGCSGHSTLAGLILEDFLVSDKEAVARADRVLALHPGPSIGGDPEPPLA
;
A
#
# COMPACT_ATOMS: atom_id res chain seq x y z
N MET A 1 -30.74 -7.42 -3.76
CA MET A 1 -30.32 -8.30 -2.66
C MET A 1 -28.81 -8.19 -2.56
N SER A 2 -28.32 -7.34 -1.65
CA SER A 2 -26.88 -7.26 -1.37
C SER A 2 -26.52 -8.45 -0.51
N SER A 3 -25.67 -9.33 -1.04
CA SER A 3 -24.97 -10.31 -0.21
C SER A 3 -24.06 -9.52 0.72
N ASP A 4 -24.49 -9.42 1.97
CA ASP A 4 -23.65 -9.05 3.11
C ASP A 4 -22.72 -10.23 3.37
N GLU A 5 -21.72 -10.39 2.47
CA GLU A 5 -20.72 -11.44 2.57
C GLU A 5 -19.72 -10.99 3.64
N ALA A 6 -20.04 -11.34 4.88
CA ALA A 6 -19.15 -11.13 6.01
C ALA A 6 -17.75 -11.67 5.66
N PRO A 7 -16.67 -10.91 5.93
CA PRO A 7 -15.33 -11.35 5.59
C PRO A 7 -15.07 -12.72 6.24
N PRO A 8 -14.45 -13.68 5.51
CA PRO A 8 -14.23 -15.02 6.02
C PRO A 8 -13.50 -14.93 7.35
N LYS A 9 -14.14 -15.44 8.41
CA LYS A 9 -13.57 -15.46 9.76
C LYS A 9 -12.26 -16.25 9.70
N THR A 10 -11.14 -15.54 9.74
CA THR A 10 -9.81 -16.13 9.87
C THR A 10 -9.83 -17.06 11.09
N SER A 11 -9.60 -18.35 10.89
CA SER A 11 -9.49 -19.34 11.96
C SER A 11 -8.44 -18.83 12.96
N THR A 12 -8.90 -18.42 14.15
CA THR A 12 -8.08 -17.76 15.16
C THR A 12 -7.13 -18.73 15.87
N GLU A 13 -7.28 -20.04 15.68
CA GLU A 13 -6.51 -21.07 16.41
C GLU A 13 -5.33 -21.63 15.61
N TRP A 14 -4.53 -20.76 15.00
CA TRP A 14 -3.35 -21.16 14.23
C TRP A 14 -2.37 -22.01 15.05
N TRP A 15 -2.35 -21.90 16.38
CA TRP A 15 -1.50 -22.72 17.26
C TRP A 15 -1.93 -24.19 17.37
N ARG A 16 -3.06 -24.60 16.77
CA ARG A 16 -3.58 -25.98 16.83
C ARG A 16 -3.41 -26.78 15.54
N VAL A 17 -2.92 -26.18 14.46
CA VAL A 17 -2.76 -26.86 13.16
C VAL A 17 -1.35 -27.45 13.01
N ASP A 18 -1.20 -28.41 12.10
CA ASP A 18 0.10 -29.03 11.83
C ASP A 18 1.11 -28.06 11.19
N THR A 19 2.38 -28.44 11.20
CA THR A 19 3.49 -27.62 10.67
C THR A 19 3.35 -27.31 9.18
N ALA A 20 2.88 -28.23 8.35
CA ALA A 20 2.73 -27.99 6.92
C ALA A 20 1.65 -26.94 6.66
N THR A 21 0.54 -27.00 7.38
CA THR A 21 -0.54 -26.01 7.34
C THR A 21 -0.06 -24.64 7.81
N LEU A 22 0.77 -24.56 8.86
CA LEU A 22 1.39 -23.31 9.29
C LEU A 22 2.30 -22.69 8.21
N HIS A 23 3.13 -23.51 7.55
CA HIS A 23 3.98 -23.03 6.46
C HIS A 23 3.17 -22.52 5.27
N ALA A 24 2.13 -23.25 4.86
CA ALA A 24 1.25 -22.84 3.78
C ALA A 24 0.55 -21.51 4.10
N ARG A 25 -0.03 -21.38 5.31
CA ARG A 25 -0.71 -20.15 5.73
C ARG A 25 0.25 -18.96 5.84
N LYS A 26 1.46 -19.17 6.35
CA LYS A 26 2.50 -18.13 6.38
C LYS A 26 2.82 -17.62 4.96
N GLN A 27 2.98 -18.54 4.00
CA GLN A 27 3.27 -18.17 2.62
C GLN A 27 2.11 -17.43 1.96
N GLU A 28 0.88 -17.86 2.21
CA GLU A 28 -0.32 -17.19 1.73
C GLU A 28 -0.42 -15.75 2.25
N LEU A 29 -0.20 -15.55 3.56
CA LEU A 29 -0.22 -14.21 4.16
C LEU A 29 0.87 -13.30 3.57
N GLU A 30 2.05 -13.84 3.25
CA GLU A 30 3.11 -13.07 2.60
C GLU A 30 2.73 -12.63 1.18
N VAL A 31 2.02 -13.49 0.42
CA VAL A 31 1.48 -13.11 -0.90
C VAL A 31 0.42 -12.02 -0.76
N LEU A 32 -0.53 -12.20 0.15
CA LEU A 32 -1.58 -11.21 0.41
C LEU A 32 -1.01 -9.87 0.86
N LYS A 33 0.00 -9.89 1.73
CA LYS A 33 0.71 -8.68 2.16
C LYS A 33 1.32 -7.93 0.97
N ARG A 34 2.02 -8.62 0.08
CA ARG A 34 2.63 -7.99 -1.11
C ARG A 34 1.59 -7.42 -2.06
N GLN A 35 0.46 -8.10 -2.25
CA GLN A 35 -0.65 -7.61 -3.07
C GLN A 35 -1.25 -6.34 -2.47
N LEU A 36 -1.52 -6.35 -1.16
CA LEU A 36 -2.03 -5.18 -0.45
C LEU A 36 -1.06 -4.00 -0.51
N ASP A 37 0.23 -4.25 -0.26
CA ASP A 37 1.27 -3.22 -0.34
C ASP A 37 1.34 -2.63 -1.76
N ALA A 38 1.24 -3.45 -2.81
CA ALA A 38 1.25 -2.99 -4.19
C ALA A 38 0.02 -2.12 -4.53
N GLU A 39 -1.17 -2.54 -4.10
CA GLU A 39 -2.40 -1.78 -4.31
C GLU A 39 -2.39 -0.45 -3.56
N GLN A 40 -1.94 -0.44 -2.30
CA GLN A 40 -1.78 0.79 -1.53
C GLN A 40 -0.79 1.76 -2.19
N ASN A 41 0.34 1.25 -2.69
CA ASN A 41 1.31 2.10 -3.39
C ASN A 41 0.73 2.71 -4.67
N ALA A 42 -0.05 1.94 -5.44
CA ALA A 42 -0.71 2.45 -6.64
C ALA A 42 -1.75 3.54 -6.33
N ILE A 43 -2.54 3.37 -5.25
CA ILE A 43 -3.50 4.39 -4.80
C ILE A 43 -2.78 5.66 -4.37
N LEU A 44 -1.71 5.55 -3.58
CA LEU A 44 -0.90 6.69 -3.15
C LEU A 44 -0.26 7.42 -4.33
N ALA A 45 0.23 6.68 -5.33
CA ALA A 45 0.76 7.25 -6.56
C ALA A 45 -0.30 8.06 -7.33
N GLU A 46 -1.53 7.54 -7.41
CA GLU A 46 -2.63 8.22 -8.10
C GLU A 46 -3.10 9.47 -7.36
N ILE A 47 -3.16 9.43 -6.02
CA ILE A 47 -3.41 10.62 -5.19
C ILE A 47 -2.33 11.68 -5.46
N ASN A 48 -1.08 11.24 -5.55
CA ASN A 48 0.07 12.09 -5.80
C ASN A 48 0.06 12.71 -7.21
N SER A 49 -0.27 11.92 -8.24
CA SER A 49 -0.31 12.34 -9.65
C SER A 49 -1.41 13.36 -9.93
N ARG A 50 -2.58 13.19 -9.32
CA ARG A 50 -3.73 14.11 -9.44
C ARG A 50 -3.57 15.41 -8.65
N GLY A 51 -2.49 15.56 -7.89
CA GLY A 51 -2.28 16.71 -7.02
C GLY A 51 -3.27 16.80 -5.85
N ILE A 52 -4.00 15.71 -5.54
CA ILE A 52 -5.02 15.68 -4.48
C ILE A 52 -4.42 16.00 -3.12
N ARG A 53 -3.13 15.67 -2.88
CA ARG A 53 -2.42 16.05 -1.64
C ARG A 53 -2.48 17.57 -1.37
N GLY A 54 -2.39 18.38 -2.43
CA GLY A 54 -2.41 19.84 -2.31
C GLY A 54 -3.80 20.35 -1.90
N CYS A 55 -4.85 19.67 -2.32
CA CYS A 55 -6.22 19.97 -1.93
C CYS A 55 -6.54 19.54 -0.49
N SER A 56 -5.85 18.52 0.04
CA SER A 56 -5.98 18.07 1.43
C SER A 56 -5.06 18.81 2.41
N GLY A 57 -4.31 19.81 1.96
CA GLY A 57 -3.41 20.61 2.81
C GLY A 57 -2.02 20.03 3.02
N HIS A 58 -1.69 18.91 2.38
CA HIS A 58 -0.40 18.24 2.53
C HIS A 58 0.58 18.68 1.43
N SER A 59 1.70 19.26 1.85
CA SER A 59 2.75 19.72 0.92
C SER A 59 3.54 18.56 0.30
N THR A 60 3.59 17.41 0.97
CA THR A 60 4.34 16.22 0.54
C THR A 60 3.51 14.95 0.66
N LEU A 61 3.84 13.92 -0.13
CA LEU A 61 3.23 12.59 -0.01
C LEU A 61 3.54 11.95 1.35
N ALA A 62 4.74 12.18 1.90
CA ALA A 62 5.11 11.72 3.23
C ALA A 62 4.22 12.34 4.31
N GLY A 63 3.89 13.64 4.21
CA GLY A 63 2.97 14.29 5.13
C GLY A 63 1.58 13.64 5.12
N LEU A 64 1.04 13.33 3.94
CA LEU A 64 -0.22 12.61 3.82
C LEU A 64 -0.16 11.23 4.48
N ILE A 65 0.91 10.46 4.23
CA ILE A 65 1.08 9.11 4.79
C ILE A 65 1.22 9.14 6.32
N LEU A 66 1.92 10.15 6.86
CA LEU A 66 2.07 10.34 8.30
C LEU A 66 0.71 10.48 8.98
N GLU A 67 -0.15 11.34 8.43
CA GLU A 67 -1.46 11.65 9.01
C GLU A 67 -2.48 10.53 8.80
N ASP A 68 -2.57 9.97 7.59
CA ASP A 68 -3.56 8.94 7.27
C ASP A 68 -3.29 7.60 7.98
N PHE A 69 -2.01 7.24 8.14
CA PHE A 69 -1.62 5.93 8.69
C PHE A 69 -1.10 5.99 10.13
N LEU A 70 -0.94 7.19 10.71
CA LEU A 70 -0.44 7.39 12.07
C LEU A 70 0.91 6.68 12.33
N VAL A 71 1.80 6.73 11.34
CA VAL A 71 3.12 6.12 11.38
C VAL A 71 4.19 7.13 11.81
N SER A 72 5.43 6.67 12.01
CA SER A 72 6.55 7.57 12.25
C SER A 72 6.94 8.35 10.98
N ASP A 73 7.52 9.54 11.13
CA ASP A 73 8.04 10.35 10.02
C ASP A 73 9.01 9.57 9.13
N LYS A 74 9.96 8.85 9.75
CA LYS A 74 10.92 7.99 9.02
C LYS A 74 10.22 6.93 8.17
N GLU A 75 9.15 6.34 8.68
CA GLU A 75 8.38 5.35 7.94
C GLU A 75 7.56 5.98 6.81
N ALA A 76 6.94 7.13 7.07
CA ALA A 76 6.17 7.86 6.08
C ALA A 76 7.04 8.27 4.89
N VAL A 77 8.24 8.80 5.15
CA VAL A 77 9.24 9.13 4.11
C VAL A 77 9.63 7.89 3.32
N ALA A 78 10.01 6.79 3.99
CA ALA A 78 10.42 5.56 3.31
C ALA A 78 9.29 4.95 2.44
N ARG A 79 8.03 5.10 2.85
CA ARG A 79 6.87 4.69 2.04
C ARG A 79 6.67 5.62 0.85
N ALA A 80 6.76 6.94 1.04
CA ALA A 80 6.65 7.91 -0.04
C ALA A 80 7.74 7.70 -1.11
N ASP A 81 9.00 7.52 -0.70
CA ASP A 81 10.13 7.24 -1.60
C ASP A 81 9.88 5.96 -2.41
N ARG A 82 9.36 4.91 -1.76
CA ARG A 82 9.01 3.66 -2.45
C ARG A 82 7.91 3.86 -3.47
N VAL A 83 6.87 4.62 -3.14
CA VAL A 83 5.77 4.92 -4.08
C VAL A 83 6.31 5.64 -5.31
N LEU A 84 7.14 6.67 -5.12
CA LEU A 84 7.71 7.45 -6.22
C LEU A 84 8.69 6.63 -7.08
N ALA A 85 9.43 5.70 -6.48
CA ALA A 85 10.32 4.80 -7.20
C ALA A 85 9.56 3.76 -8.03
N LEU A 86 8.44 3.23 -7.52
CA LEU A 86 7.62 2.21 -8.20
C LEU A 86 6.66 2.81 -9.22
N HIS A 87 6.22 4.05 -9.01
CA HIS A 87 5.28 4.77 -9.86
C HIS A 87 5.82 6.17 -10.14
N PRO A 88 6.78 6.29 -11.08
CA PRO A 88 7.29 7.59 -11.50
C PRO A 88 6.12 8.46 -11.98
N GLY A 89 6.06 9.70 -11.48
CA GLY A 89 5.05 10.65 -11.92
C GLY A 89 5.29 11.11 -13.36
N PRO A 90 4.33 11.82 -13.97
CA PRO A 90 4.62 12.55 -15.20
C PRO A 90 5.76 13.54 -14.93
N SER A 91 6.75 13.53 -15.81
CA SER A 91 7.81 14.53 -15.82
C SER A 91 7.19 15.92 -15.94
N ILE A 92 7.87 16.95 -15.42
CA ILE A 92 7.48 18.35 -15.64
C ILE A 92 7.51 18.59 -17.17
N GLY A 93 6.34 18.51 -17.81
CA GLY A 93 6.22 18.42 -19.27
C GLY A 93 5.06 17.54 -19.76
N GLY A 94 4.51 16.67 -18.90
CA GLY A 94 3.32 15.87 -19.20
C GLY A 94 3.60 14.47 -19.75
N ASP A 95 4.85 14.16 -20.07
CA ASP A 95 5.23 12.81 -20.50
C ASP A 95 5.58 11.93 -19.28
N PRO A 96 5.04 10.70 -19.20
CA PRO A 96 5.35 9.77 -18.12
C PRO A 96 6.84 9.41 -18.13
N GLU A 97 7.49 9.52 -16.96
CA GLU A 97 8.87 9.09 -16.78
C GLU A 97 8.93 7.55 -16.88
N PRO A 98 9.83 6.97 -17.71
CA PRO A 98 9.87 5.53 -17.89
C PRO A 98 10.33 4.82 -16.61
N PRO A 99 9.78 3.62 -16.31
CA PRO A 99 10.20 2.86 -15.14
C PRO A 99 11.67 2.44 -15.24
N LEU A 100 12.35 2.39 -14.08
CA LEU A 100 13.72 1.89 -13.99
C LEU A 100 13.73 0.39 -14.34
N ALA A 101 14.54 0.02 -15.33
CA ALA A 101 14.76 -1.35 -15.81
C ALA A 101 15.72 -2.15 -14.93
#